data_AF-A0A1H1RMZ8-F1
#
_entry.id   AF-A0A1H1RMZ8-F1
#
_cell.length_a   1.000
_cell.length_b   1.000
_cell.length_c   1.000
_cell.angle_alpha   90.00
_cell.angle_beta   90.00
_cell.angle_gamma   90.00
#
_symmetry.space_group_name_H-M   'P 1'
#
loop_
_entity.id
_entity.type
_entity.pdbx_description
1 polymer ?
#
loop_
_entity_poly.entity_id
_entity_poly.type
_entity_poly.pdbx_seq_one_letter_code
_entity_poly.pdbx_strand_id
1 'polypeptide(L)'
;MKSNKILNILIAAIALIGGVLFIRVLMEDSVAIEESVDLQNSLVSPLISFSYWLCIAAVVITIGLAFWSLIRNPENLKKTLGGLAVLAVLLFVAYFLSDSNVVYDAAGKIQPGGEEGSATNHWVGAGIWYSVILGGIAGVFFVWDLIKGLIK
;
A
#
# COMPACT_ATOMS: atom_id res chain seq x y z
N MET A 1 -33.79 7.68 2.72
CA MET A 1 -33.07 8.12 3.94
C MET A 1 -33.38 7.26 5.17
N LYS A 2 -33.30 5.92 5.11
CA LYS A 2 -33.80 5.05 6.20
C LYS A 2 -32.83 3.98 6.74
N SER A 3 -31.53 4.05 6.43
CA SER A 3 -30.56 2.99 6.82
C SER A 3 -29.27 3.48 7.49
N ASN A 4 -29.26 4.66 8.12
CA ASN A 4 -28.03 5.19 8.76
C ASN A 4 -28.08 5.31 10.29
N LYS A 5 -29.15 4.87 10.95
CA LYS A 5 -29.24 4.97 12.42
C LYS A 5 -28.21 4.09 13.13
N ILE A 6 -28.04 2.84 12.67
CA ILE A 6 -27.05 1.91 13.24
C ILE A 6 -25.63 2.46 13.06
N LEU A 7 -25.28 2.94 11.86
CA LEU A 7 -23.95 3.47 11.59
C LEU A 7 -23.67 4.72 12.43
N ASN A 8 -24.64 5.64 12.53
CA ASN A 8 -24.49 6.85 13.34
C ASN A 8 -24.32 6.53 14.83
N ILE A 9 -25.06 5.55 15.35
CA ILE A 9 -24.92 5.09 16.75
C ILE A 9 -23.53 4.49 16.99
N LEU A 10 -23.04 3.70 16.04
CA LEU A 10 -21.70 3.09 16.12
C LEU A 10 -20.59 4.16 16.10
N ILE A 11 -20.70 5.15 15.20
CA ILE A 11 -19.76 6.29 15.15
C ILE A 11 -19.82 7.08 16.46
N ALA A 12 -21.01 7.34 16.98
CA ALA A 12 -21.18 8.06 18.24
C ALA A 12 -20.57 7.29 19.43
N ALA A 13 -20.73 5.97 19.47
CA ALA A 13 -20.12 5.14 20.52
C ALA A 13 -18.59 5.17 20.47
N ILE A 14 -18.01 5.03 19.26
CA ILE A 14 -16.57 5.12 19.05
C ILE A 14 -16.03 6.49 19.47
N ALA A 15 -16.70 7.57 19.04
CA ALA A 15 -16.31 8.93 19.37
C ALA A 15 -16.42 9.20 20.89
N LEU A 16 -17.45 8.69 21.55
CA LEU A 16 -17.63 8.83 22.98
C LEU A 16 -16.57 8.06 23.76
N ILE A 17 -16.28 6.81 23.41
CA ILE A 17 -15.25 6.00 24.07
C ILE A 17 -13.87 6.65 23.89
N GLY A 18 -13.51 7.01 22.66
CA GLY A 18 -12.25 7.70 22.37
C GLY A 18 -12.15 9.05 23.09
N GLY A 19 -13.22 9.84 23.09
CA GLY A 19 -13.28 11.13 23.77
C GLY A 19 -13.11 11.01 25.28
N VAL A 20 -13.76 10.03 25.92
CA VAL A 20 -13.62 9.78 27.36
C VAL A 20 -12.19 9.35 27.70
N LEU A 21 -11.60 8.43 26.93
CA LEU A 21 -10.22 8.00 27.15
C LEU A 21 -9.22 9.15 26.95
N PHE A 22 -9.46 10.00 25.97
CA PHE A 22 -8.64 11.17 25.70
C PHE A 22 -8.73 12.23 26.82
N ILE A 23 -9.94 12.53 27.29
CA ILE A 23 -10.15 13.46 28.42
C ILE A 23 -9.44 12.95 29.68
N ARG A 24 -9.49 11.63 29.94
CA ARG A 24 -8.79 11.03 31.09
C ARG A 24 -7.27 11.26 31.06
N VAL A 25 -6.66 11.21 29.88
CA VAL A 25 -5.23 11.51 29.72
C VAL A 25 -4.97 13.02 29.88
N LEU A 26 -5.86 13.88 29.37
CA LEU A 26 -5.70 15.33 29.46
C LEU A 26 -5.90 15.91 30.86
N MET A 27 -6.64 15.22 31.74
CA MET A 27 -6.92 15.69 33.10
C MET A 27 -5.78 15.38 34.09
N GLU A 28 -4.82 14.55 33.71
CA GLU A 28 -3.70 14.15 34.55
C GLU A 28 -2.44 14.96 34.20
N ASP A 29 -1.54 15.16 35.17
CA ASP A 29 -0.32 15.92 34.94
C ASP A 29 0.69 15.14 34.07
N SER A 30 1.24 15.81 33.05
CA SER A 30 2.14 15.14 32.10
C SER A 30 3.43 14.63 32.73
N VAL A 31 3.93 15.31 33.78
CA VAL A 31 5.14 14.88 34.50
C VAL A 31 4.84 13.65 35.35
N ALA A 32 3.68 13.62 36.01
CA ALA A 32 3.23 12.45 36.78
C ALA A 32 3.02 11.20 35.91
N ILE A 33 2.52 11.36 34.69
CA ILE A 33 2.39 10.26 33.72
C ILE A 33 3.77 9.75 33.30
N GLU A 34 4.72 10.62 32.98
CA GLU A 34 6.04 10.20 32.48
C GLU A 34 6.85 9.42 33.54
N GLU A 35 6.75 9.83 34.80
CA GLU A 35 7.51 9.23 35.90
C GLU A 35 6.89 7.94 36.45
N SER A 36 5.61 7.67 36.21
CA SER A 36 4.92 6.50 36.79
C SER A 36 4.37 5.52 35.75
N VAL A 37 4.92 4.31 35.79
CA VAL A 37 4.52 3.21 34.90
C VAL A 37 3.05 2.80 35.14
N ASP A 38 2.57 2.90 36.37
CA ASP A 38 1.19 2.55 36.73
C ASP A 38 0.16 3.52 36.12
N LEU A 39 0.43 4.84 36.12
CA LEU A 39 -0.46 5.82 35.47
C LEU A 39 -0.44 5.69 33.95
N GLN A 40 0.73 5.40 33.35
CA GLN A 40 0.81 5.10 31.91
C GLN A 40 -0.05 3.90 31.54
N ASN A 41 0.02 2.82 32.33
CA ASN A 41 -0.76 1.61 32.09
C ASN A 41 -2.27 1.82 32.30
N SER A 42 -2.66 2.72 33.19
CA SER A 42 -4.08 2.99 33.48
C SER A 42 -4.72 4.02 32.53
N LEU A 43 -3.96 4.98 32.02
CA LEU A 43 -4.50 6.13 31.26
C LEU A 43 -4.09 6.08 29.80
N VAL A 44 -2.80 5.88 29.53
CA VAL A 44 -2.21 5.99 28.18
C VAL A 44 -2.39 4.69 27.41
N SER A 45 -2.08 3.54 28.01
CA SER A 45 -2.21 2.22 27.38
C SER A 45 -3.62 1.93 26.85
N PRO A 46 -4.72 2.23 27.57
CA PRO A 46 -6.08 2.03 27.05
C PRO A 46 -6.40 2.91 25.84
N LEU A 47 -5.91 4.16 25.82
CA LEU A 47 -6.10 5.07 24.69
C LEU A 47 -5.33 4.58 23.45
N ILE A 48 -4.06 4.19 23.61
CA ILE A 48 -3.23 3.68 22.52
C ILE A 48 -3.82 2.38 21.97
N SER A 49 -4.19 1.43 22.85
CA SER A 49 -4.78 0.15 22.45
C SER A 49 -6.08 0.35 21.69
N PHE A 50 -6.98 1.22 22.17
CA PHE A 50 -8.22 1.56 21.48
C PHE A 50 -7.98 2.13 20.08
N SER A 51 -7.09 3.13 19.96
CA SER A 51 -6.75 3.74 18.66
C SER A 51 -6.07 2.77 17.70
N TYR A 52 -5.19 1.90 18.19
CA TYR A 52 -4.51 0.87 17.40
C TYR A 52 -5.53 -0.11 16.80
N TRP A 53 -6.42 -0.65 17.63
CA TRP A 53 -7.46 -1.58 17.16
C TRP A 53 -8.45 -0.92 16.22
N LEU A 54 -8.82 0.34 16.47
CA LEU A 54 -9.68 1.12 15.58
C LEU A 54 -9.01 1.33 14.22
N CYS A 55 -7.71 1.63 14.19
CA CYS A 55 -6.94 1.77 12.96
C CYS A 55 -6.93 0.45 12.16
N ILE A 56 -6.64 -0.67 12.83
CA ILE A 56 -6.71 -2.00 12.19
C ILE A 56 -8.10 -2.26 11.63
N ALA A 57 -9.15 -2.03 12.43
CA ALA A 57 -10.52 -2.23 11.99
C ALA A 57 -10.85 -1.37 10.76
N ALA A 58 -10.42 -0.11 10.73
CA ALA A 58 -10.60 0.78 9.59
C ALA A 58 -9.89 0.28 8.33
N VAL A 59 -8.65 -0.17 8.45
CA VAL A 59 -7.89 -0.76 7.34
C VAL A 59 -8.59 -2.03 6.82
N VAL A 60 -8.95 -2.95 7.72
CA VAL A 60 -9.60 -4.21 7.36
C VAL A 60 -10.96 -3.96 6.69
N ILE A 61 -11.77 -3.07 7.24
CA ILE A 61 -13.07 -2.70 6.65
C ILE A 61 -12.86 -2.04 5.30
N THR A 62 -11.88 -1.15 5.16
CA THR A 62 -11.61 -0.46 3.90
C THR A 62 -11.19 -1.46 2.82
N ILE A 63 -10.25 -2.35 3.12
CA ILE A 63 -9.80 -3.40 2.21
C ILE A 63 -10.97 -4.35 1.88
N GLY A 64 -11.70 -4.79 2.89
CA GLY A 64 -12.85 -5.69 2.73
C GLY A 64 -13.93 -5.08 1.84
N LEU A 65 -14.30 -3.82 2.06
CA LEU A 65 -15.26 -3.11 1.23
C LEU A 65 -14.72 -2.82 -0.18
N ALA A 66 -13.43 -2.55 -0.34
CA ALA A 66 -12.81 -2.36 -1.64
C ALA A 66 -12.92 -3.64 -2.49
N PHE A 67 -12.54 -4.80 -1.93
CA PHE A 67 -12.69 -6.09 -2.61
C PHE A 67 -14.16 -6.46 -2.84
N TRP A 68 -15.01 -6.25 -1.85
CA TRP A 68 -16.45 -6.51 -1.98
C TRP A 68 -17.09 -5.66 -3.09
N SER A 69 -16.73 -4.38 -3.16
CA SER A 69 -17.18 -3.45 -4.20
C SER A 69 -16.69 -3.88 -5.59
N LEU A 70 -15.44 -4.37 -5.68
CA LEU A 70 -14.89 -4.87 -6.93
C LEU A 70 -15.65 -6.11 -7.43
N ILE A 71 -15.88 -7.10 -6.55
CA ILE A 71 -16.60 -8.35 -6.91
C ILE A 71 -18.05 -8.07 -7.32
N ARG A 72 -18.73 -7.15 -6.61
CA ARG A 72 -20.14 -6.83 -6.89
C ARG A 72 -20.31 -6.00 -8.18
N ASN A 73 -19.26 -5.32 -8.64
CA ASN A 73 -19.26 -4.55 -9.88
C ASN A 73 -18.45 -5.28 -10.96
N PRO A 74 -19.04 -6.22 -11.71
CA PRO A 74 -18.32 -7.05 -12.67
C PRO A 74 -17.64 -6.25 -13.79
N GLU A 75 -18.17 -5.08 -14.15
CA GLU A 75 -17.51 -4.18 -15.11
C GLU A 75 -16.18 -3.63 -14.58
N ASN A 76 -16.18 -3.15 -13.32
CA ASN A 76 -14.97 -2.63 -12.68
C ASN A 76 -13.95 -3.74 -12.43
N LEU A 77 -14.41 -4.93 -12.06
CA LEU A 77 -13.57 -6.11 -11.93
C LEU A 77 -12.87 -6.46 -13.25
N LYS A 78 -13.62 -6.54 -14.36
CA LYS A 78 -13.05 -6.82 -15.68
C LYS A 78 -12.04 -5.75 -16.12
N LYS A 79 -12.32 -4.46 -15.88
CA LYS A 79 -11.38 -3.38 -16.18
C LYS A 79 -10.10 -3.49 -15.36
N THR A 80 -10.23 -3.75 -14.06
CA THR A 80 -9.09 -3.89 -13.14
C THR A 80 -8.25 -5.12 -13.49
N LEU A 81 -8.89 -6.27 -13.71
CA LEU A 81 -8.21 -7.49 -14.16
C LEU A 81 -7.59 -7.34 -15.55
N GLY A 82 -8.25 -6.62 -16.47
CA GLY A 82 -7.70 -6.31 -17.78
C GLY A 82 -6.45 -5.45 -17.67
N GLY A 83 -6.46 -4.40 -16.85
CA GLY A 83 -5.28 -3.60 -16.56
C GLY A 83 -4.16 -4.44 -15.94
N LEU A 84 -4.49 -5.27 -14.95
CA LEU A 84 -3.52 -6.17 -14.30
C LEU A 84 -2.95 -7.21 -15.27
N ALA A 85 -3.77 -7.73 -16.20
CA ALA A 85 -3.33 -8.65 -17.23
C ALA A 85 -2.36 -7.97 -18.21
N VAL A 86 -2.65 -6.74 -18.64
CA VAL A 86 -1.70 -5.97 -19.46
C VAL A 86 -0.39 -5.75 -18.70
N LEU A 87 -0.45 -5.34 -17.44
CA LEU A 87 0.74 -5.17 -16.60
C LEU A 87 1.53 -6.48 -16.45
N ALA A 88 0.85 -7.61 -16.30
CA ALA A 88 1.47 -8.93 -16.21
C ALA A 88 2.11 -9.36 -17.54
N VAL A 89 1.46 -9.08 -18.68
CA VAL A 89 2.03 -9.33 -20.01
C VAL A 89 3.29 -8.49 -20.23
N LEU A 90 3.26 -7.21 -19.84
CA LEU A 90 4.43 -6.33 -19.93
C LEU A 90 5.56 -6.82 -19.02
N LEU A 91 5.24 -7.29 -17.80
CA LEU A 91 6.22 -7.88 -16.90
C LEU A 91 6.80 -9.18 -17.47
N PHE A 92 5.98 -10.00 -18.11
CA PHE A 92 6.44 -11.21 -18.79
C PHE A 92 7.40 -10.88 -19.94
N VAL A 93 7.06 -9.90 -20.80
CA VAL A 93 7.97 -9.43 -21.85
C VAL A 93 9.27 -8.89 -21.25
N ALA A 94 9.20 -8.09 -20.20
CA ALA A 94 10.37 -7.57 -19.51
C ALA A 94 11.23 -8.67 -18.89
N TYR A 95 10.61 -9.73 -18.38
CA TYR A 95 11.29 -10.91 -17.85
C TYR A 95 12.03 -11.66 -18.96
N PHE A 96 11.45 -11.83 -20.15
CA PHE A 96 12.14 -12.46 -21.29
C PHE A 96 13.27 -11.60 -21.86
N LEU A 97 13.16 -10.27 -21.75
CA LEU A 97 14.18 -9.34 -22.20
C LEU A 97 15.32 -9.17 -21.18
N SER A 98 15.07 -9.57 -19.93
CA SER A 98 16.07 -9.59 -18.87
C SER A 98 17.04 -10.76 -19.08
N ASP A 99 18.33 -10.44 -19.01
CA ASP A 99 19.39 -11.43 -19.08
C ASP A 99 19.62 -12.04 -17.69
N SER A 100 19.82 -13.36 -17.63
CA SER A 100 20.16 -14.12 -16.43
C SER A 100 21.66 -14.29 -16.24
N ASN A 101 22.47 -13.54 -16.99
CA ASN A 101 23.92 -13.70 -17.01
C ASN A 101 24.53 -13.71 -15.60
N VAL A 102 25.49 -14.62 -15.43
CA VAL A 102 26.21 -14.83 -14.17
C VAL A 102 26.90 -13.52 -13.78
N VAL A 103 26.92 -13.19 -12.48
CA VAL A 103 27.57 -11.95 -12.02
C VAL A 103 29.09 -12.11 -12.17
N TYR A 104 29.65 -11.55 -13.23
CA TYR A 104 31.09 -11.49 -13.46
C TYR A 104 31.72 -10.34 -12.66
N ASP A 105 32.87 -10.60 -12.06
CA ASP A 105 33.76 -9.56 -11.53
C ASP A 105 34.35 -8.71 -12.68
N ALA A 106 34.90 -7.53 -12.38
CA ALA A 106 35.53 -6.64 -13.37
C ALA A 106 36.68 -7.29 -14.16
N ALA A 107 37.21 -8.42 -13.66
CA ALA A 107 38.22 -9.26 -14.31
C ALA A 107 37.64 -10.43 -15.14
N GLY A 108 36.32 -10.50 -15.34
CA GLY A 108 35.66 -11.54 -16.17
C GLY A 108 35.55 -12.92 -15.50
N LYS A 109 35.80 -13.02 -14.19
CA LYS A 109 35.64 -14.26 -13.42
C LYS A 109 34.30 -14.28 -12.69
N ILE A 110 33.67 -15.44 -12.61
CA ILE A 110 32.42 -15.62 -11.84
C ILE A 110 32.72 -15.33 -10.36
N GLN A 111 32.00 -14.39 -9.75
CA GLN A 111 32.15 -14.12 -8.31
C GLN A 111 31.66 -15.32 -7.48
N PRO A 112 32.24 -15.58 -6.30
CA PRO A 112 31.71 -16.58 -5.37
C PRO A 112 30.26 -16.21 -5.00
N GLY A 113 29.30 -17.10 -5.31
CA GLY A 113 27.86 -16.83 -5.20
C GLY A 113 27.19 -16.24 -6.45
N GLY A 114 27.94 -16.02 -7.55
CA GLY A 114 27.43 -15.48 -8.81
C GLY A 114 26.43 -16.40 -9.54
N GLU A 115 26.52 -17.71 -9.33
CA GLU A 115 25.54 -18.68 -9.83
C GLU A 115 24.21 -18.57 -9.05
N GLU A 116 24.27 -18.42 -7.73
CA GLU A 116 23.10 -18.22 -6.84
C GLU A 116 22.46 -16.84 -7.04
N GLY A 117 23.26 -15.81 -7.33
CA GLY A 117 22.80 -14.45 -7.61
C GLY A 117 22.16 -14.25 -8.98
N SER A 118 22.27 -15.22 -9.90
CA SER A 118 21.73 -15.11 -11.27
C SER A 118 20.20 -14.96 -11.29
N ALA A 119 19.49 -15.65 -10.38
CA ALA A 119 18.03 -15.54 -10.27
C ALA A 119 17.59 -14.17 -9.76
N THR A 120 18.29 -13.61 -8.76
CA THR A 120 18.05 -12.25 -8.27
C THR A 120 18.39 -11.21 -9.34
N ASN A 121 19.49 -11.42 -10.08
CA ASN A 121 19.90 -10.56 -11.19
C ASN A 121 18.82 -10.52 -12.29
N HIS A 122 18.21 -11.66 -12.60
CA HIS A 122 17.12 -11.75 -13.59
C HIS A 122 15.92 -10.90 -13.20
N TRP A 123 15.44 -11.00 -11.95
CA TRP A 123 14.28 -10.23 -11.47
C TRP A 123 14.54 -8.73 -11.41
N VAL A 124 15.77 -8.33 -11.02
CA VAL A 124 16.18 -6.93 -11.04
C VAL A 124 16.21 -6.41 -12.48
N GLY A 125 16.83 -7.14 -13.41
CA GLY A 125 16.83 -6.77 -14.82
C GLY A 125 15.43 -6.71 -15.43
N ALA A 126 14.54 -7.62 -15.03
CA ALA A 126 13.13 -7.60 -15.43
C ALA A 126 12.43 -6.35 -14.90
N GLY A 127 12.69 -5.95 -13.65
CA GLY A 127 12.18 -4.71 -13.07
C GLY A 127 12.67 -3.44 -13.79
N ILE A 128 13.92 -3.43 -14.24
CA ILE A 128 14.49 -2.33 -15.04
C ILE A 128 13.79 -2.26 -16.40
N TRP A 129 13.75 -3.36 -17.15
CA TRP A 129 13.06 -3.41 -18.44
C TRP A 129 11.58 -3.08 -18.32
N TYR A 130 10.92 -3.56 -17.27
CA TYR A 130 9.53 -3.26 -17.00
C TYR A 130 9.32 -1.76 -16.79
N SER A 131 10.20 -1.12 -16.01
CA SER A 131 10.16 0.33 -15.78
C SER A 131 10.45 1.13 -17.04
N VAL A 132 11.41 0.70 -17.87
CA VAL A 132 11.74 1.34 -19.16
C VAL A 132 10.56 1.24 -20.13
N ILE A 133 9.92 0.07 -20.22
CA ILE A 133 8.75 -0.15 -21.09
C ILE A 133 7.59 0.74 -20.62
N LEU A 134 7.27 0.73 -19.32
CA LEU A 134 6.20 1.56 -18.77
C LEU A 134 6.48 3.05 -18.95
N GLY A 135 7.72 3.49 -18.66
CA GLY A 135 8.15 4.87 -18.85
C GLY A 135 8.11 5.31 -20.31
N GLY A 136 8.50 4.43 -21.24
CA GLY A 136 8.41 4.67 -22.68
C GLY A 136 6.96 4.83 -23.15
N ILE A 137 6.07 3.92 -22.75
CA ILE A 137 4.64 4.01 -23.07
C ILE A 137 4.06 5.31 -22.50
N ALA A 138 4.29 5.58 -21.22
CA ALA A 138 3.80 6.80 -20.56
C ALA A 138 4.33 8.07 -21.23
N GLY A 139 5.62 8.10 -21.60
CA GLY A 139 6.24 9.22 -22.30
C GLY A 139 5.62 9.50 -23.66
N VAL A 140 5.34 8.46 -24.46
CA VAL A 140 4.68 8.61 -25.77
C VAL A 140 3.26 9.15 -25.61
N PHE A 141 2.47 8.59 -24.69
CA PHE A 141 1.12 9.10 -24.41
C PHE A 141 1.13 10.54 -23.92
N PHE A 142 2.08 10.89 -23.05
CA PHE A 142 2.24 12.25 -22.55
C PHE A 142 2.53 13.27 -23.65
N VAL A 143 3.49 12.97 -24.54
CA VAL A 143 3.83 13.86 -25.68
C VAL A 143 2.64 13.99 -26.63
N TRP A 144 1.97 12.89 -26.92
CA TRP A 144 0.79 12.87 -27.79
C TRP A 144 -0.36 13.71 -27.24
N ASP A 145 -0.66 13.56 -25.95
CA ASP A 145 -1.70 14.34 -25.28
C ASP A 145 -1.34 15.82 -25.20
N LEU A 146 -0.06 16.16 -25.02
CA LEU A 146 0.43 17.55 -25.04
C LEU A 146 0.27 18.20 -26.41
N ILE A 147 0.63 17.51 -27.50
CA ILE A 147 0.43 18.01 -28.87
C ILE A 147 -1.06 18.22 -29.17
N LYS A 148 -1.90 17.22 -28.84
CA LYS A 148 -3.36 17.36 -29.01
C LYS A 148 -3.96 18.49 -28.18
N GLY A 149 -3.45 18.71 -26.97
CA GLY A 149 -3.86 19.79 -26.10
C GLY A 149 -3.47 21.18 -26.64
N LEU A 150 -2.32 21.30 -27.31
CA LEU A 150 -1.85 22.55 -27.92
C LEU A 150 -2.55 22.90 -29.25
N ILE A 151 -3.01 21.90 -30.00
CA ILE A 151 -3.70 22.10 -31.28
C ILE A 151 -5.20 22.43 -31.08
N LYS A 152 -5.68 22.39 -29.83
CA LYS A 152 -7.07 22.71 -29.49
C LYS A 152 -7.27 24.19 -29.16
#